data_AF-A0AAX6ETH7-F1
#
_entry.id   AF-A0AAX6ETH7-F1
#
_cell.length_a   1.000
_cell.length_b   1.000
_cell.length_c   1.000
_cell.angle_alpha   90.00
_cell.angle_beta   90.00
_cell.angle_gamma   90.00
#
_symmetry.space_group_name_H-M   'P 1'
#
loop_
_entity.id
_entity.type
_entity.pdbx_description
1 polymer ?
#
loop_
_entity_poly.entity_id
_entity_poly.type
_entity_poly.pdbx_seq_one_letter_code
_entity_poly.pdbx_strand_id
1 'polypeptide(L)'
;MAEAAGPSVVKERVVLKLKGYFDLAKEEIDKAVRAEERGLPDDAIAHYSNAHRVLLDAKSARLPEALSSSSEQNKVKSYQQKISKWQGQVSERLQVLTQRTGTVPKKASPSNTVRGTVSSMTSNAKISTLHNLPGTKTSTLATENQRENSAGSKPSKEVSGSYDTRLVEMITTAIVDRSPAVRWDDVAGLDKAKQTLLEMVILPTKRRDLFTGLRKPARGLLLFGPPGNGKTMLAKAVASESHATFFNVSASSLTSKWVGEAEKLVRTLFMVAVNRQPSVIFMDEIDSLLSTRVTNENDASRRLKSEFLVQFDGVTSNQNDLVIVIGATNKPQELDDAVLRRLVKRIYTSTRWECEETSSQKST
;
A
#
# COMPACT_ATOMS: atom_id res chain seq x y z
N MET A 1 -54.66 7.12 -24.64
CA MET A 1 -54.76 5.96 -23.73
C MET A 1 -53.44 5.86 -22.97
N ALA A 2 -53.43 6.28 -21.70
CA ALA A 2 -52.25 6.19 -20.85
C ALA A 2 -52.25 4.81 -20.19
N GLU A 3 -51.27 3.99 -20.54
CA GLU A 3 -51.08 2.63 -20.03
C GLU A 3 -50.66 2.71 -18.55
N ALA A 4 -51.56 2.29 -17.66
CA ALA A 4 -51.30 2.27 -16.23
C ALA A 4 -50.29 1.15 -15.91
N ALA A 5 -49.07 1.54 -15.52
CA ALA A 5 -48.03 0.63 -15.07
C ALA A 5 -48.53 -0.24 -13.89
N GLY A 6 -48.49 -1.57 -14.07
CA GLY A 6 -49.02 -2.53 -13.11
C GLY A 6 -48.33 -2.52 -11.73
N PRO A 7 -48.98 -3.12 -10.71
CA PRO A 7 -48.54 -3.07 -9.31
C PRO A 7 -47.21 -3.79 -9.03
N SER A 8 -46.70 -4.66 -9.91
CA SER A 8 -45.38 -5.30 -9.74
C SER A 8 -44.22 -4.36 -10.09
N VAL A 9 -44.35 -3.60 -11.17
CA VAL A 9 -43.33 -2.66 -11.68
C VAL A 9 -43.08 -1.51 -10.69
N VAL A 10 -44.12 -1.10 -9.97
CA VAL A 10 -44.01 -0.06 -8.92
C VAL A 10 -43.21 -0.57 -7.70
N LYS A 11 -43.27 -1.87 -7.39
CA LYS A 11 -42.63 -2.47 -6.20
C LYS A 11 -41.11 -2.68 -6.40
N GLU A 12 -40.70 -3.17 -7.55
CA GLU A 12 -39.28 -3.35 -7.91
C GLU A 12 -38.52 -2.00 -7.89
N ARG A 13 -39.19 -0.93 -8.31
CA ARG A 13 -38.67 0.45 -8.25
C ARG A 13 -38.36 0.92 -6.83
N VAL A 14 -39.00 0.39 -5.79
CA VAL A 14 -38.77 0.80 -4.40
C VAL A 14 -37.47 0.20 -3.85
N VAL A 15 -37.21 -1.08 -4.14
CA VAL A 15 -35.95 -1.75 -3.74
C VAL A 15 -34.76 -1.09 -4.43
N LEU A 16 -34.89 -0.80 -5.74
CA LEU A 16 -33.87 -0.09 -6.51
C LEU A 16 -33.62 1.33 -5.99
N LYS A 17 -34.68 2.04 -5.59
CA LYS A 17 -34.54 3.37 -4.96
C LYS A 17 -33.81 3.31 -3.63
N LEU A 18 -34.18 2.40 -2.72
CA LEU A 18 -33.50 2.24 -1.42
C LEU A 18 -32.04 1.83 -1.60
N LYS A 19 -31.75 0.94 -2.56
CA LYS A 19 -30.38 0.59 -2.94
C LYS A 19 -29.62 1.81 -3.45
N GLY A 20 -30.21 2.62 -4.33
CA GLY A 20 -29.60 3.85 -4.84
C GLY A 20 -29.29 4.88 -3.75
N TYR A 21 -30.21 5.10 -2.80
CA TYR A 21 -29.94 5.96 -1.64
C TYR A 21 -28.79 5.43 -0.78
N PHE A 22 -28.73 4.11 -0.56
CA PHE A 22 -27.67 3.48 0.21
C PHE A 22 -26.30 3.62 -0.48
N ASP A 23 -26.23 3.40 -1.79
CA ASP A 23 -25.00 3.51 -2.57
C ASP A 23 -24.50 4.97 -2.62
N LEU A 24 -25.41 5.94 -2.77
CA LEU A 24 -25.06 7.37 -2.73
C LEU A 24 -24.57 7.81 -1.34
N ALA A 25 -25.22 7.35 -0.27
CA ALA A 25 -24.77 7.62 1.09
C ALA A 25 -23.39 7.02 1.37
N LYS A 26 -23.10 5.83 0.85
CA LYS A 26 -21.78 5.19 0.95
C LYS A 26 -20.70 6.02 0.28
N GLU A 27 -20.96 6.53 -0.92
CA GLU A 27 -19.99 7.35 -1.65
C GLU A 27 -19.65 8.64 -0.88
N GLU A 28 -20.65 9.32 -0.31
CA GLU A 28 -20.42 10.53 0.50
C GLU A 28 -19.68 10.22 1.81
N ILE A 29 -19.95 9.08 2.46
CA ILE A 29 -19.18 8.64 3.64
C ILE A 29 -17.73 8.35 3.27
N ASP A 30 -17.47 7.68 2.14
CA ASP A 30 -16.10 7.40 1.68
C ASP A 30 -15.34 8.70 1.38
N LYS A 31 -16.00 9.73 0.83
CA LYS A 31 -15.41 11.06 0.65
C LYS A 31 -15.10 11.73 2.00
N ALA A 32 -16.01 11.62 2.97
CA ALA A 32 -15.82 12.18 4.31
C ALA A 32 -14.63 11.55 5.05
N VAL A 33 -14.51 10.22 5.02
CA VAL A 33 -13.38 9.49 5.64
C VAL A 33 -12.04 9.90 5.01
N ARG A 34 -11.99 10.03 3.67
CA ARG A 34 -10.78 10.52 2.98
C ARG A 34 -10.43 11.96 3.36
N ALA A 35 -11.43 12.82 3.58
CA ALA A 35 -11.21 14.19 4.04
C ALA A 35 -10.65 14.22 5.48
N GLU A 36 -11.14 13.35 6.37
CA GLU A 36 -10.58 13.16 7.71
C GLU A 36 -9.12 12.67 7.69
N GLU A 37 -8.81 11.66 6.86
CA GLU A 37 -7.43 11.15 6.69
C GLU A 37 -6.46 12.22 6.19
N ARG A 38 -6.96 13.19 5.41
CA ARG A 38 -6.21 14.34 4.90
C ARG A 38 -6.12 15.50 5.89
N GLY A 39 -6.78 15.41 7.04
CA GLY A 39 -6.81 16.48 8.04
C GLY A 39 -7.62 17.71 7.61
N LEU A 40 -8.63 17.54 6.75
CA LEU A 40 -9.52 18.59 6.27
C LEU A 40 -10.89 18.47 6.96
N PRO A 41 -11.06 19.06 8.17
CA PRO A 41 -12.25 18.82 8.99
C PRO A 41 -13.53 19.46 8.40
N ASP A 42 -13.42 20.60 7.74
CA ASP A 42 -14.58 21.29 7.14
C ASP A 42 -15.15 20.49 5.95
N ASP A 43 -14.28 19.94 5.11
CA ASP A 43 -14.67 19.07 3.99
C ASP A 43 -15.29 17.75 4.51
N ALA A 44 -14.73 17.19 5.59
CA ALA A 44 -15.30 16.00 6.22
C ALA A 44 -16.71 16.27 6.77
N ILE A 45 -16.92 17.41 7.44
CA ILE A 45 -18.24 17.84 7.94
C ILE A 45 -19.23 18.02 6.79
N ALA A 46 -18.82 18.62 5.68
CA ALA A 46 -19.67 18.81 4.50
C ALA A 46 -20.14 17.48 3.92
N HIS A 47 -19.22 16.52 3.73
CA HIS A 47 -19.54 15.21 3.20
C HIS A 47 -20.38 14.35 4.17
N TYR A 48 -20.09 14.38 5.48
CA TYR A 48 -20.95 13.71 6.47
C TYR A 48 -22.35 14.33 6.54
N SER A 49 -22.48 15.64 6.40
CA SER A 49 -23.78 16.32 6.34
C SER A 49 -24.59 15.93 5.12
N ASN A 50 -23.93 15.81 3.95
CA ASN A 50 -24.56 15.30 2.73
C ASN A 50 -25.01 13.85 2.87
N ALA A 51 -24.16 12.97 3.39
CA ALA A 51 -24.51 11.58 3.67
C ALA A 51 -25.70 11.47 4.64
N HIS A 52 -25.72 12.27 5.71
CA HIS A 52 -26.81 12.30 6.67
C HIS A 52 -28.14 12.71 6.02
N ARG A 53 -28.12 13.72 5.14
CA ARG A 53 -29.29 14.15 4.37
C ARG A 53 -29.83 13.05 3.46
N VAL A 54 -28.95 12.37 2.71
CA VAL A 54 -29.33 11.26 1.82
C VAL A 54 -29.98 10.12 2.61
N LEU A 55 -29.46 9.80 3.80
CA LEU A 55 -30.02 8.77 4.67
C LEU A 55 -31.38 9.17 5.28
N LEU A 56 -31.58 10.45 5.61
CA LEU A 56 -32.88 10.97 6.05
C LEU A 56 -33.92 10.92 4.92
N ASP A 57 -33.54 11.33 3.72
CA ASP A 57 -34.41 11.26 2.54
C ASP A 57 -34.84 9.81 2.27
N ALA A 58 -33.92 8.86 2.37
CA ALA A 58 -34.20 7.43 2.23
C ALA A 58 -35.20 6.90 3.26
N LYS A 59 -35.15 7.40 4.51
CA LYS A 59 -36.08 7.03 5.58
C LYS A 59 -37.47 7.66 5.40
N SER A 60 -37.52 8.84 4.78
CA SER A 60 -38.77 9.56 4.47
C SER A 60 -39.50 9.03 3.23
N ALA A 61 -38.84 8.22 2.41
CA ALA A 61 -39.43 7.61 1.22
C ALA A 61 -40.60 6.68 1.60
N ARG A 62 -41.83 7.05 1.21
CA ARG A 62 -43.04 6.25 1.47
C ARG A 62 -42.95 4.89 0.74
N LEU A 63 -43.08 3.79 1.48
CA LEU A 63 -43.15 2.45 0.94
C LEU A 63 -44.61 1.96 0.85
N PRO A 64 -45.04 1.31 -0.25
CA PRO A 64 -46.34 0.67 -0.33
C PRO A 64 -46.42 -0.55 0.62
N GLU A 65 -47.45 -0.62 1.47
CA GLU A 65 -47.62 -1.67 2.49
C GLU A 65 -48.02 -3.05 1.90
N ALA A 66 -48.44 -3.13 0.64
CA ALA A 66 -48.87 -4.37 0.00
C ALA A 66 -47.73 -5.06 -0.78
N LEU A 67 -46.77 -5.65 -0.07
CA LEU A 67 -45.70 -6.48 -0.67
C LEU A 67 -46.14 -7.94 -0.77
N SER A 68 -46.17 -8.53 -1.96
CA SER A 68 -46.70 -9.90 -2.20
C SER A 68 -45.64 -11.02 -2.17
N SER A 69 -44.35 -10.71 -2.00
CA SER A 69 -43.26 -11.70 -1.94
C SER A 69 -42.41 -11.57 -0.66
N SER A 70 -42.18 -12.67 0.05
CA SER A 70 -41.42 -12.69 1.31
C SER A 70 -39.93 -12.34 1.14
N SER A 71 -39.34 -12.66 -0.02
CA SER A 71 -37.93 -12.39 -0.35
C SER A 71 -37.64 -10.89 -0.52
N GLU A 72 -38.52 -10.14 -1.18
CA GLU A 72 -38.34 -8.70 -1.39
C GLU A 72 -38.59 -7.90 -0.11
N GLN A 73 -39.58 -8.32 0.70
CA GLN A 73 -39.80 -7.77 2.04
C GLN A 73 -38.54 -7.88 2.91
N ASN A 74 -37.84 -9.02 2.86
CA ASN A 74 -36.60 -9.22 3.60
C ASN A 74 -35.47 -8.29 3.12
N LYS A 75 -35.33 -8.08 1.81
CA LYS A 75 -34.35 -7.15 1.24
C LYS A 75 -34.64 -5.70 1.66
N VAL A 76 -35.89 -5.27 1.57
CA VAL A 76 -36.33 -3.93 2.00
C VAL A 76 -36.04 -3.71 3.49
N LYS A 77 -36.43 -4.65 4.35
CA LYS A 77 -36.15 -4.60 5.79
C LYS A 77 -34.64 -4.55 6.07
N SER A 78 -33.84 -5.32 5.34
CA SER A 78 -32.38 -5.30 5.45
C SER A 78 -31.80 -3.92 5.11
N TYR A 79 -32.23 -3.29 4.01
CA TYR A 79 -31.77 -1.95 3.64
C TYR A 79 -32.22 -0.88 4.64
N GLN A 80 -33.46 -0.95 5.14
CA GLN A 80 -33.95 -0.02 6.16
C GLN A 80 -33.16 -0.11 7.47
N GLN A 81 -32.79 -1.33 7.90
CA GLN A 81 -31.94 -1.54 9.06
C GLN A 81 -30.54 -0.96 8.85
N LYS A 82 -29.94 -1.19 7.67
CA LYS A 82 -28.63 -0.63 7.32
C LYS A 82 -28.64 0.90 7.29
N ILE A 83 -29.64 1.50 6.65
CA ILE A 83 -29.82 2.96 6.56
C ILE A 83 -29.96 3.55 7.96
N SER A 84 -30.78 2.95 8.84
CA SER A 84 -30.95 3.44 10.21
C SER A 84 -29.66 3.34 11.04
N LYS A 85 -28.91 2.23 10.91
CA LYS A 85 -27.62 2.06 11.58
C LYS A 85 -26.62 3.12 11.12
N TRP A 86 -26.48 3.31 9.81
CA TRP A 86 -25.54 4.28 9.25
C TRP A 86 -25.93 5.71 9.57
N GLN A 87 -27.21 6.03 9.60
CA GLN A 87 -27.69 7.36 10.00
C GLN A 87 -27.27 7.70 11.43
N GLY A 88 -27.37 6.74 12.36
CA GLY A 88 -26.86 6.89 13.73
C GLY A 88 -25.35 7.13 13.77
N GLN A 89 -24.57 6.29 13.06
CA GLN A 89 -23.11 6.40 13.02
C GLN A 89 -22.63 7.73 12.41
N VAL A 90 -23.26 8.17 11.31
CA VAL A 90 -22.93 9.44 10.65
C VAL A 90 -23.31 10.62 11.55
N SER A 91 -24.47 10.59 12.20
CA SER A 91 -24.90 11.65 13.13
C SER A 91 -23.96 11.79 14.32
N GLU A 92 -23.54 10.67 14.91
CA GLU A 92 -22.55 10.65 16.01
C GLU A 92 -21.20 11.23 15.54
N ARG A 93 -20.73 10.79 14.37
CA ARG A 93 -19.46 11.29 13.82
C ARG A 93 -19.50 12.78 13.53
N LEU A 94 -20.60 13.26 12.95
CA LEU A 94 -20.81 14.68 12.66
C LEU A 94 -20.81 15.52 13.95
N GLN A 95 -21.42 15.03 15.03
CA GLN A 95 -21.42 15.72 16.33
C GLN A 95 -20.00 15.83 16.91
N VAL A 96 -19.20 14.76 16.84
CA VAL A 96 -17.80 14.76 17.30
C VAL A 96 -16.94 15.73 16.48
N LEU A 97 -17.09 15.74 15.16
CA LEU A 97 -16.34 16.64 14.28
C LEU A 97 -16.73 18.11 14.48
N THR A 98 -18.02 18.39 14.68
CA THR A 98 -18.53 19.75 14.93
C THR A 98 -18.06 20.29 16.29
N GLN A 99 -17.97 19.43 17.32
CA GLN A 99 -17.43 19.82 18.63
C GLN A 99 -15.93 20.14 18.58
N ARG A 100 -15.17 19.42 17.74
CA ARG A 100 -13.72 19.63 17.56
C ARG A 100 -13.38 20.88 16.73
N THR A 101 -14.29 21.32 15.87
CA THR A 101 -14.09 22.47 14.97
C THR A 101 -14.62 23.79 15.53
N GLY A 102 -15.30 23.79 16.68
CA GLY A 102 -15.70 25.02 17.38
C GLY A 102 -16.71 25.91 16.63
N THR A 103 -17.34 25.40 15.56
CA THR A 103 -18.37 26.14 14.82
C THR A 103 -19.75 25.82 15.35
N VAL A 104 -20.31 26.73 16.16
CA VAL A 104 -21.73 26.74 16.52
C VAL A 104 -22.56 26.97 15.24
N PRO A 105 -23.57 26.15 14.91
CA PRO A 105 -24.47 26.45 13.81
C PRO A 105 -25.37 27.63 14.18
N LYS A 106 -25.23 28.76 13.48
CA LYS A 106 -26.21 29.87 13.54
C LYS A 106 -27.53 29.41 12.94
N LYS A 107 -28.54 29.25 13.79
CA LYS A 107 -29.97 29.22 13.41
C LYS A 107 -30.39 30.62 12.97
N ALA A 108 -31.12 30.72 11.86
CA ALA A 108 -31.53 31.98 11.25
C ALA A 108 -32.71 32.68 11.97
N SER A 109 -32.62 34.02 12.01
CA SER A 109 -33.67 35.08 12.15
C SER A 109 -34.13 35.51 13.56
N PRO A 110 -34.60 36.77 13.78
CA PRO A 110 -34.37 38.05 13.07
C PRO A 110 -33.87 39.21 13.98
N SER A 111 -33.42 40.30 13.34
CA SER A 111 -33.19 41.70 13.77
C SER A 111 -33.28 42.10 15.26
N ASN A 112 -32.24 42.79 15.77
CA ASN A 112 -32.38 44.16 16.29
C ASN A 112 -31.04 44.89 16.52
N THR A 113 -31.13 46.20 16.33
CA THR A 113 -30.13 47.28 16.33
C THR A 113 -29.42 47.50 17.67
N VAL A 114 -28.21 48.09 17.63
CA VAL A 114 -27.67 49.22 18.46
C VAL A 114 -26.22 49.02 18.97
N ARG A 115 -25.29 49.84 18.41
CA ARG A 115 -24.18 50.64 19.03
C ARG A 115 -23.03 49.90 19.76
N GLY A 116 -21.79 50.00 19.29
CA GLY A 116 -20.77 51.00 19.69
C GLY A 116 -20.04 50.56 20.97
N THR A 117 -18.72 50.33 21.02
CA THR A 117 -17.68 51.33 21.39
C THR A 117 -16.27 50.69 21.31
N VAL A 118 -15.27 51.53 21.08
CA VAL A 118 -13.81 51.28 20.91
C VAL A 118 -13.07 51.18 22.25
N SER A 119 -11.98 50.39 22.34
CA SER A 119 -10.71 50.63 23.10
C SER A 119 -9.81 49.39 22.96
N SER A 120 -8.68 49.39 22.24
CA SER A 120 -7.32 49.85 22.58
C SER A 120 -6.72 49.26 23.87
N MET A 121 -5.63 48.48 23.78
CA MET A 121 -4.36 48.75 24.47
C MET A 121 -3.25 47.74 24.11
N THR A 122 -2.02 48.26 24.19
CA THR A 122 -0.70 47.82 23.76
C THR A 122 0.14 47.16 24.88
N SER A 123 1.10 46.29 24.51
CA SER A 123 2.47 46.19 25.07
C SER A 123 3.22 45.03 24.37
N ASN A 124 4.24 45.25 23.52
CA ASN A 124 5.66 45.62 23.69
C ASN A 124 6.59 44.67 24.48
N ALA A 125 7.49 44.02 23.71
CA ALA A 125 8.93 43.77 23.92
C ALA A 125 9.37 42.80 25.06
N LYS A 126 10.45 42.01 24.96
CA LYS A 126 11.80 42.28 24.43
C LYS A 126 12.57 41.00 24.02
N ILE A 127 13.50 41.24 23.11
CA ILE A 127 14.64 40.43 22.67
C ILE A 127 15.82 40.63 23.62
N SER A 128 16.67 39.61 23.81
CA SER A 128 18.09 39.80 24.17
C SER A 128 18.97 38.63 23.71
N THR A 129 20.16 38.99 23.26
CA THR A 129 21.15 38.22 22.49
C THR A 129 22.45 38.00 23.33
N LEU A 130 23.24 36.99 22.94
CA LEU A 130 24.73 36.92 22.86
C LEU A 130 25.64 36.32 23.98
N HIS A 131 26.68 35.63 23.46
CA HIS A 131 28.04 35.26 23.95
C HIS A 131 28.16 34.13 25.02
N ASN A 132 29.19 33.25 25.11
CA ASN A 132 30.57 33.14 24.56
C ASN A 132 31.16 31.71 24.79
N LEU A 133 32.11 31.25 23.97
CA LEU A 133 33.20 30.28 24.30
C LEU A 133 34.51 31.10 24.53
N PRO A 134 35.70 30.60 25.00
CA PRO A 134 36.32 29.26 24.84
C PRO A 134 37.19 28.73 26.03
N GLY A 135 37.84 27.55 25.88
CA GLY A 135 38.94 27.14 26.81
C GLY A 135 39.49 25.71 26.68
N THR A 136 40.66 25.59 26.07
CA THR A 136 41.60 24.45 25.96
C THR A 136 42.29 24.04 27.28
N LYS A 137 42.56 22.75 27.51
CA LYS A 137 43.76 22.27 28.26
C LYS A 137 44.30 20.93 27.75
N THR A 138 45.61 20.96 27.54
CA THR A 138 46.59 19.93 27.20
C THR A 138 47.19 19.27 28.45
N SER A 139 47.51 17.98 28.40
CA SER A 139 48.58 17.38 29.21
C SER A 139 49.16 16.10 28.56
N THR A 140 50.32 16.26 27.94
CA THR A 140 51.47 15.33 27.86
C THR A 140 51.91 14.90 29.27
N LEU A 141 52.65 13.82 29.60
CA LEU A 141 53.47 12.79 28.94
C LEU A 141 53.76 11.73 30.03
N ALA A 142 53.87 10.45 29.69
CA ALA A 142 54.69 9.49 30.43
C ALA A 142 55.25 8.45 29.45
N THR A 143 56.58 8.40 29.41
CA THR A 143 57.42 7.64 28.50
C THR A 143 57.81 6.32 29.15
N GLU A 144 57.66 5.19 28.47
CA GLU A 144 58.47 4.01 28.79
C GLU A 144 58.82 3.24 27.51
N ASN A 145 60.13 3.10 27.30
CA ASN A 145 60.77 2.37 26.22
C ASN A 145 60.78 0.87 26.56
N GLN A 146 60.53 0.01 25.57
CA GLN A 146 61.47 -1.06 25.20
C GLN A 146 61.14 -1.65 23.83
N ARG A 147 62.20 -1.82 23.04
CA ARG A 147 62.24 -2.37 21.68
C ARG A 147 62.18 -3.89 21.74
N GLU A 148 61.61 -4.53 20.72
CA GLU A 148 62.26 -5.63 19.99
C GLU A 148 61.55 -5.99 18.67
N ASN A 149 62.35 -6.55 17.75
CA ASN A 149 62.12 -6.75 16.32
C ASN A 149 61.06 -7.81 15.97
N SER A 150 60.38 -7.66 14.82
CA SER A 150 60.56 -8.53 13.64
C SER A 150 59.50 -8.36 12.54
N ALA A 151 60.02 -8.35 11.29
CA ALA A 151 59.45 -8.92 10.07
C ALA A 151 58.04 -8.48 9.58
N GLY A 152 58.06 -7.56 8.61
CA GLY A 152 57.38 -7.67 7.31
C GLY A 152 55.92 -8.14 7.26
N SER A 153 54.99 -7.19 7.23
CA SER A 153 53.68 -7.38 6.59
C SER A 153 53.20 -6.09 5.93
N LYS A 154 52.63 -6.26 4.73
CA LYS A 154 52.15 -5.23 3.78
C LYS A 154 51.14 -4.28 4.44
N PRO A 155 51.03 -3.02 3.96
CA PRO A 155 50.17 -2.03 4.61
C PRO A 155 48.70 -2.38 4.38
N SER A 156 48.01 -2.60 5.51
CA SER A 156 46.57 -2.59 5.63
C SER A 156 46.03 -1.20 5.32
N LYS A 157 45.19 -1.10 4.29
CA LYS A 157 44.20 -0.03 4.15
C LYS A 157 42.81 -0.64 4.18
N GLU A 158 42.01 -0.04 5.03
CA GLU A 158 40.68 -0.41 5.50
C GLU A 158 39.55 -0.17 4.48
N VAL A 159 38.53 -1.03 4.58
CA VAL A 159 37.08 -0.79 4.40
C VAL A 159 36.53 -0.61 2.97
N SER A 160 36.13 -1.75 2.37
CA SER A 160 34.88 -1.90 1.59
C SER A 160 34.52 -3.40 1.51
N GLY A 161 33.25 -3.75 1.69
CA GLY A 161 32.76 -5.12 1.96
C GLY A 161 33.20 -6.17 0.95
N SER A 162 34.10 -7.06 1.37
CA SER A 162 34.49 -8.27 0.64
C SER A 162 33.38 -9.31 0.71
N TYR A 163 32.33 -9.14 -0.08
CA TYR A 163 31.37 -10.23 -0.34
C TYR A 163 32.04 -11.32 -1.17
N ASP A 164 31.62 -12.57 -0.98
CA ASP A 164 32.23 -13.71 -1.68
C ASP A 164 31.93 -13.62 -3.18
N THR A 165 32.96 -13.38 -3.99
CA THR A 165 32.88 -13.31 -5.46
C THR A 165 32.18 -14.54 -6.03
N ARG A 166 32.31 -15.71 -5.38
CA ARG A 166 31.65 -16.95 -5.78
C ARG A 166 30.12 -16.86 -5.68
N LEU A 167 29.60 -16.19 -4.65
CA LEU A 167 28.16 -15.99 -4.49
C LEU A 167 27.60 -15.04 -5.56
N VAL A 168 28.35 -14.00 -5.92
CA VAL A 168 27.95 -13.06 -6.98
C VAL A 168 27.90 -13.76 -8.34
N GLU A 169 28.89 -14.60 -8.63
CA GLU A 169 28.93 -15.41 -9.86
C GLU A 169 27.78 -16.42 -9.92
N MET A 170 27.50 -17.08 -8.79
CA MET A 170 26.37 -18.00 -8.65
C MET A 170 25.04 -17.31 -8.93
N ILE A 171 24.78 -16.14 -8.32
CA ILE A 171 23.56 -15.36 -8.55
C ILE A 171 23.45 -14.95 -10.02
N THR A 172 24.55 -14.46 -10.59
CA THR A 172 24.60 -14.02 -11.99
C THR A 172 24.32 -15.15 -12.98
N THR A 173 24.64 -16.39 -12.61
CA THR A 173 24.51 -17.55 -13.49
C THR A 173 23.19 -18.29 -13.29
N ALA A 174 22.76 -18.46 -12.05
CA ALA A 174 21.60 -19.29 -11.71
C ALA A 174 20.29 -18.51 -11.55
N ILE A 175 20.36 -17.24 -11.15
CA ILE A 175 19.17 -16.44 -10.75
C ILE A 175 18.86 -15.35 -11.78
N VAL A 176 19.87 -14.79 -12.44
CA VAL A 176 19.68 -13.72 -13.42
C VAL A 176 19.23 -14.30 -14.76
N ASP A 177 18.00 -14.00 -15.16
CA ASP A 177 17.50 -14.29 -16.50
C ASP A 177 17.94 -13.14 -17.43
N ARG A 178 18.86 -13.42 -18.36
CA ARG A 178 19.50 -12.39 -19.18
C ARG A 178 18.58 -11.79 -20.25
N SER A 179 17.45 -12.43 -20.55
CA SER A 179 16.42 -11.84 -21.41
C SER A 179 15.13 -12.67 -21.36
N PRO A 180 14.14 -12.31 -20.51
CA PRO A 180 12.81 -12.87 -20.66
C PRO A 180 12.24 -12.47 -22.03
N ALA A 181 12.24 -13.39 -22.98
CA ALA A 181 11.67 -13.21 -24.32
C ALA A 181 10.13 -13.28 -24.32
N VAL A 182 9.52 -12.59 -23.36
CA VAL A 182 8.07 -12.51 -23.20
C VAL A 182 7.67 -11.04 -23.35
N ARG A 183 6.76 -10.75 -24.26
CA ARG A 183 6.20 -9.42 -24.50
C ARG A 183 4.94 -9.21 -23.64
N TRP A 184 4.52 -7.96 -23.47
CA TRP A 184 3.24 -7.64 -22.81
C TRP A 184 2.01 -8.29 -23.48
N ASP A 185 2.09 -8.49 -24.80
CA ASP A 185 1.00 -9.02 -25.62
C ASP A 185 0.86 -10.55 -25.50
N ASP A 186 1.92 -11.24 -25.09
CA ASP A 186 1.90 -12.70 -24.88
C ASP A 186 1.08 -13.07 -23.63
N VAL A 187 0.89 -12.13 -22.71
CA VAL A 187 0.13 -12.32 -21.47
C VAL A 187 -1.33 -11.93 -21.74
N ALA A 188 -2.23 -12.90 -21.85
CA ALA A 188 -3.65 -12.61 -22.04
C ALA A 188 -4.35 -12.19 -20.73
N GLY A 189 -5.17 -11.13 -20.78
CA GLY A 189 -5.96 -10.63 -19.65
C GLY A 189 -5.12 -9.97 -18.55
N LEU A 190 -5.61 -10.02 -17.32
CA LEU A 190 -4.96 -9.45 -16.12
C LEU A 190 -4.71 -7.93 -16.21
N ASP A 191 -5.58 -7.17 -16.88
CA ASP A 191 -5.35 -5.74 -17.16
C ASP A 191 -5.05 -4.91 -15.92
N LYS A 192 -5.72 -5.21 -14.80
CA LYS A 192 -5.43 -4.58 -13.50
C LYS A 192 -4.01 -4.86 -13.02
N ALA A 193 -3.52 -6.07 -13.21
CA ALA A 193 -2.14 -6.45 -12.87
C ALA A 193 -1.16 -5.76 -13.81
N LYS A 194 -1.43 -5.78 -15.13
CA LYS A 194 -0.62 -5.10 -16.14
C LYS A 194 -0.47 -3.61 -15.85
N GLN A 195 -1.60 -2.93 -15.60
CA GLN A 195 -1.62 -1.50 -15.29
C GLN A 195 -0.84 -1.18 -14.01
N THR A 196 -1.04 -1.96 -12.94
CA THR A 196 -0.33 -1.73 -11.68
C THR A 196 1.18 -1.91 -11.86
N LEU A 197 1.60 -2.93 -12.61
CA LEU A 197 3.00 -3.19 -12.91
C LEU A 197 3.61 -2.12 -13.82
N LEU A 198 2.86 -1.61 -14.81
CA LEU A 198 3.25 -0.48 -15.63
C LEU A 198 3.54 0.75 -14.77
N GLU A 199 2.65 1.06 -13.83
CA GLU A 199 2.79 2.20 -12.91
C GLU A 199 3.93 2.03 -11.89
N MET A 200 4.20 0.80 -11.47
CA MET A 200 5.23 0.50 -10.47
C MET A 200 6.64 0.40 -11.07
N VAL A 201 6.78 -0.15 -12.28
CA VAL A 201 8.10 -0.47 -12.87
C VAL A 201 8.44 0.45 -14.03
N ILE A 202 7.54 0.55 -15.02
CA ILE A 202 7.84 1.20 -16.30
C ILE A 202 7.78 2.72 -16.19
N LEU A 203 6.73 3.28 -15.59
CA LEU A 203 6.58 4.73 -15.46
C LEU A 203 7.71 5.37 -14.63
N PRO A 204 8.12 4.82 -13.47
CA PRO A 204 9.22 5.39 -12.70
C PRO A 204 10.56 5.30 -13.43
N THR A 205 10.76 4.26 -14.24
CA THR A 205 11.98 4.14 -15.07
C THR A 205 12.01 5.19 -16.18
N LYS A 206 10.87 5.47 -16.82
CA LYS A 206 10.77 6.45 -17.92
C LYS A 206 10.75 7.90 -17.46
N ARG A 207 10.05 8.22 -16.35
CA ARG A 207 9.84 9.59 -15.87
C ARG A 207 10.02 9.69 -14.36
N ARG A 208 11.27 9.66 -13.89
CA ARG A 208 11.62 9.76 -12.46
C ARG A 208 11.17 11.06 -11.80
N ASP A 209 11.06 12.14 -12.57
CA ASP A 209 10.61 13.47 -12.16
C ASP A 209 9.20 13.48 -11.56
N LEU A 210 8.32 12.62 -12.06
CA LEU A 210 6.92 12.54 -11.61
C LEU A 210 6.73 11.72 -10.32
N PHE A 211 7.69 10.84 -10.00
CA PHE A 211 7.60 9.86 -8.90
C PHE A 211 8.47 10.27 -7.71
N THR A 212 8.25 11.49 -7.21
CA THR A 212 8.95 12.05 -6.04
C THR A 212 8.03 12.14 -4.82
N GLY A 213 8.62 12.27 -3.62
CA GLY A 213 7.88 12.43 -2.36
C GLY A 213 6.89 11.30 -2.09
N LEU A 214 5.60 11.63 -2.02
CA LEU A 214 4.48 10.71 -1.76
C LEU A 214 4.06 9.89 -2.99
N ARG A 215 4.46 10.30 -4.21
CA ARG A 215 4.10 9.61 -5.46
C ARG A 215 5.07 8.49 -5.82
N LYS A 216 5.93 8.07 -4.89
CA LYS A 216 6.91 7.01 -5.14
C LYS A 216 6.19 5.69 -5.45
N PRO A 217 6.71 4.91 -6.41
CA PRO A 217 6.17 3.59 -6.66
C PRO A 217 6.37 2.71 -5.43
N ALA A 218 5.40 1.82 -5.19
CA ALA A 218 5.59 0.77 -4.21
C ALA A 218 6.73 -0.16 -4.66
N ARG A 219 7.51 -0.66 -3.70
CA ARG A 219 8.65 -1.56 -3.97
C ARG A 219 8.28 -3.03 -3.87
N GLY A 220 7.14 -3.35 -3.26
CA GLY A 220 6.64 -4.70 -3.07
C GLY A 220 5.29 -4.91 -3.75
N LEU A 221 5.20 -5.98 -4.55
CA LEU A 221 3.98 -6.46 -5.17
C LEU A 221 3.78 -7.94 -4.86
N LEU A 222 2.58 -8.33 -4.45
CA LEU A 222 2.17 -9.73 -4.32
C LEU A 222 1.17 -10.08 -5.43
N LEU A 223 1.52 -11.05 -6.26
CA LEU A 223 0.64 -11.71 -7.21
C LEU A 223 0.11 -13.00 -6.56
N PHE A 224 -1.20 -13.13 -6.42
CA PHE A 224 -1.79 -14.33 -5.82
C PHE A 224 -2.98 -14.85 -6.62
N GLY A 225 -3.30 -16.13 -6.46
CA GLY A 225 -4.44 -16.78 -7.12
C GLY A 225 -4.13 -18.22 -7.51
N PRO A 226 -5.02 -18.91 -8.23
CA PRO A 226 -4.78 -20.29 -8.63
C PRO A 226 -3.49 -20.48 -9.45
N PRO A 227 -2.87 -21.66 -9.40
CA PRO A 227 -1.72 -21.99 -10.25
C PRO A 227 -2.11 -21.96 -11.74
N GLY A 228 -1.15 -21.69 -12.62
CA GLY A 228 -1.38 -21.71 -14.07
C GLY A 228 -1.92 -20.41 -14.68
N ASN A 229 -2.17 -19.36 -13.90
CA ASN A 229 -2.67 -18.06 -14.40
C ASN A 229 -1.57 -17.09 -14.91
N GLY A 230 -0.40 -17.61 -15.30
CA GLY A 230 0.65 -16.78 -15.92
C GLY A 230 1.33 -15.75 -15.01
N LYS A 231 1.30 -15.90 -13.67
CA LYS A 231 1.97 -14.99 -12.71
C LYS A 231 3.46 -14.79 -13.04
N THR A 232 4.18 -15.89 -13.26
CA THR A 232 5.60 -15.89 -13.63
C THR A 232 5.83 -15.28 -15.02
N MET A 233 4.94 -15.55 -15.98
CA MET A 233 5.00 -14.99 -17.33
C MET A 233 4.77 -13.48 -17.34
N LEU A 234 3.83 -12.99 -16.53
CA LEU A 234 3.57 -11.57 -16.30
C LEU A 234 4.79 -10.85 -15.73
N ALA A 235 5.45 -11.42 -14.72
CA ALA A 235 6.65 -10.82 -14.15
C ALA A 235 7.81 -10.75 -15.15
N LYS A 236 7.97 -11.80 -15.97
CA LYS A 236 8.94 -11.83 -17.08
C LYS A 236 8.65 -10.77 -18.15
N ALA A 237 7.39 -10.61 -18.55
CA ALA A 237 6.97 -9.59 -19.50
C ALA A 237 7.31 -8.17 -19.00
N VAL A 238 7.02 -7.89 -17.73
CA VAL A 238 7.34 -6.58 -17.11
C VAL A 238 8.83 -6.28 -17.16
N ALA A 239 9.68 -7.26 -16.85
CA ALA A 239 11.13 -7.07 -16.87
C ALA A 239 11.64 -6.83 -18.30
N SER A 240 11.14 -7.58 -19.28
CA SER A 240 11.45 -7.39 -20.71
C SER A 240 11.10 -5.97 -21.20
N GLU A 241 9.95 -5.46 -20.78
CA GLU A 241 9.38 -4.20 -21.28
C GLU A 241 9.92 -2.96 -20.56
N SER A 242 10.47 -3.15 -19.36
CA SER A 242 11.20 -2.13 -18.62
C SER A 242 12.71 -2.16 -18.86
N HIS A 243 13.20 -3.12 -19.67
CA HIS A 243 14.64 -3.43 -19.81
C HIS A 243 15.34 -3.59 -18.45
N ALA A 244 14.63 -4.14 -17.47
CA ALA A 244 15.13 -4.34 -16.12
C ALA A 244 15.81 -5.72 -15.99
N THR A 245 16.84 -5.79 -15.14
CA THR A 245 17.47 -7.07 -14.80
C THR A 245 16.48 -7.94 -14.04
N PHE A 246 16.16 -9.13 -14.55
CA PHE A 246 15.23 -10.05 -13.91
C PHE A 246 15.96 -11.09 -13.07
N PHE A 247 15.68 -11.12 -11.77
CA PHE A 247 16.17 -12.13 -10.84
C PHE A 247 15.02 -13.09 -10.54
N ASN A 248 15.11 -14.33 -11.00
CA ASN A 248 14.12 -15.37 -10.72
C ASN A 248 14.59 -16.23 -9.55
N VAL A 249 13.97 -16.05 -8.39
CA VAL A 249 14.35 -16.72 -7.15
C VAL A 249 13.26 -17.71 -6.77
N SER A 250 13.62 -19.00 -6.70
CA SER A 250 12.76 -20.02 -6.09
C SER A 250 13.18 -20.29 -4.65
N ALA A 251 12.26 -20.82 -3.85
CA ALA A 251 12.54 -21.26 -2.49
C ALA A 251 13.64 -22.32 -2.39
N SER A 252 13.66 -23.25 -3.35
CA SER A 252 14.70 -24.25 -3.48
C SER A 252 16.07 -23.64 -3.75
N SER A 253 16.15 -22.53 -4.48
CA SER A 253 17.43 -21.85 -4.79
C SER A 253 18.07 -21.21 -3.55
N LEU A 254 17.26 -20.77 -2.58
CA LEU A 254 17.74 -20.14 -1.34
C LEU A 254 18.05 -21.14 -0.21
N THR A 255 17.45 -22.33 -0.23
CA THR A 255 17.50 -23.28 0.91
C THR A 255 18.40 -24.49 0.70
N SER A 256 18.65 -24.93 -0.54
CA SER A 256 19.00 -26.35 -0.78
C SER A 256 20.48 -26.75 -0.78
N LYS A 257 21.46 -25.83 -0.71
CA LYS A 257 22.88 -26.24 -0.86
C LYS A 257 23.87 -25.89 0.25
N TRP A 258 23.59 -24.92 1.14
CA TRP A 258 24.59 -24.46 2.10
C TRP A 258 23.95 -23.95 3.39
N VAL A 259 23.86 -24.79 4.42
CA VAL A 259 23.41 -24.40 5.76
C VAL A 259 24.42 -23.42 6.34
N GLY A 260 24.05 -22.13 6.41
CA GLY A 260 24.90 -21.03 6.88
C GLY A 260 25.25 -19.97 5.83
N GLU A 261 25.05 -20.23 4.53
CA GLU A 261 25.28 -19.24 3.46
C GLU A 261 24.00 -18.60 2.92
N ALA A 262 22.82 -19.14 3.26
CA ALA A 262 21.54 -18.65 2.76
C ALA A 262 21.30 -17.15 3.08
N GLU A 263 21.67 -16.70 4.27
CA GLU A 263 21.61 -15.28 4.67
C GLU A 263 22.54 -14.41 3.81
N LYS A 264 23.78 -14.88 3.61
CA LYS A 264 24.77 -14.19 2.75
C LYS A 264 24.28 -14.13 1.30
N LEU A 265 23.63 -15.18 0.82
CA LEU A 265 23.06 -15.25 -0.53
C LEU A 265 21.95 -14.21 -0.69
N VAL A 266 21.03 -14.09 0.26
CA VAL A 266 19.97 -13.07 0.23
C VAL A 266 20.56 -11.65 0.24
N ARG A 267 21.54 -11.39 1.10
CA ARG A 267 22.24 -10.10 1.14
C ARG A 267 22.94 -9.78 -0.18
N THR A 268 23.63 -10.76 -0.74
CA THR A 268 24.34 -10.63 -2.02
C THR A 268 23.35 -10.44 -3.17
N LEU A 269 22.19 -11.12 -3.15
CA LEU A 269 21.13 -10.97 -4.15
C LEU A 269 20.63 -9.53 -4.20
N PHE A 270 20.24 -8.95 -3.06
CA PHE A 270 19.75 -7.56 -3.02
C PHE A 270 20.85 -6.57 -3.42
N MET A 271 22.09 -6.78 -3.00
CA MET A 271 23.22 -5.96 -3.44
C MET A 271 23.43 -6.01 -4.96
N VAL A 272 23.45 -7.20 -5.56
CA VAL A 272 23.61 -7.35 -7.02
C VAL A 272 22.43 -6.72 -7.75
N ALA A 273 21.21 -6.87 -7.22
CA ALA A 273 20.02 -6.21 -7.76
C ALA A 273 20.12 -4.67 -7.69
N VAL A 274 20.64 -4.12 -6.59
CA VAL A 274 20.91 -2.68 -6.45
C VAL A 274 21.98 -2.21 -7.44
N ASN A 275 23.04 -3.00 -7.65
CA ASN A 275 24.10 -2.65 -8.59
C ASN A 275 23.68 -2.76 -10.07
N ARG A 276 22.62 -3.52 -10.38
CA ARG A 276 22.11 -3.75 -11.75
C ARG A 276 20.78 -3.05 -12.04
N GLN A 277 20.47 -1.99 -11.31
CA GLN A 277 19.23 -1.24 -11.46
C GLN A 277 19.04 -0.69 -12.90
N PRO A 278 17.79 -0.64 -13.41
CA PRO A 278 16.55 -1.09 -12.78
C PRO A 278 16.48 -2.62 -12.69
N SER A 279 15.98 -3.14 -11.56
CA SER A 279 15.98 -4.58 -11.27
C SER A 279 14.63 -5.05 -10.73
N VAL A 280 14.21 -6.23 -11.18
CA VAL A 280 13.01 -6.94 -10.70
C VAL A 280 13.43 -8.25 -10.05
N ILE A 281 13.16 -8.38 -8.76
CA ILE A 281 13.34 -9.63 -8.00
C ILE A 281 11.99 -10.34 -7.96
N PHE A 282 11.86 -11.43 -8.70
CA PHE A 282 10.69 -12.28 -8.69
C PHE A 282 10.92 -13.48 -7.77
N MET A 283 10.01 -13.67 -6.82
CA MET A 283 10.01 -14.80 -5.90
C MET A 283 8.79 -15.67 -6.17
N ASP A 284 9.02 -16.82 -6.81
CA ASP A 284 7.96 -17.82 -6.99
C ASP A 284 7.79 -18.66 -5.73
N GLU A 285 6.54 -19.07 -5.48
CA GLU A 285 6.16 -19.84 -4.28
C GLU A 285 6.67 -19.18 -2.98
N ILE A 286 6.51 -17.86 -2.88
CA ILE A 286 7.04 -17.07 -1.76
C ILE A 286 6.51 -17.53 -0.39
N ASP A 287 5.37 -18.21 -0.36
CA ASP A 287 4.80 -18.86 0.82
C ASP A 287 5.70 -19.95 1.41
N SER A 288 6.44 -20.68 0.59
CA SER A 288 7.36 -21.72 1.08
C SER A 288 8.56 -21.15 1.84
N LEU A 289 8.98 -19.93 1.52
CA LEU A 289 10.06 -19.23 2.22
C LEU A 289 9.57 -18.32 3.34
N LEU A 290 8.41 -17.67 3.16
CA LEU A 290 7.93 -16.57 3.99
C LEU A 290 6.59 -16.88 4.66
N SER A 291 6.37 -18.16 4.98
CA SER A 291 5.21 -18.63 5.72
C SER A 291 5.14 -18.12 7.16
N THR A 292 3.95 -18.14 7.75
CA THR A 292 3.72 -17.92 9.17
C THR A 292 4.63 -18.81 10.00
N ARG A 293 5.25 -18.24 11.04
CA ARG A 293 6.18 -18.96 11.91
C ARG A 293 5.46 -20.09 12.64
N VAL A 294 5.90 -21.32 12.39
CA VAL A 294 5.43 -22.50 13.12
C VAL A 294 6.42 -22.84 14.23
N THR A 295 5.94 -23.34 15.37
CA THR A 295 6.75 -23.68 16.54
C THR A 295 7.87 -24.70 16.22
N ASN A 296 7.62 -25.61 15.27
CA ASN A 296 8.57 -26.63 14.80
C ASN A 296 9.38 -26.22 13.55
N GLU A 297 9.46 -24.93 13.22
CA GLU A 297 10.23 -24.47 12.08
C GLU A 297 11.75 -24.48 12.35
N ASN A 298 12.54 -24.90 11.35
CA ASN A 298 14.00 -24.91 11.39
C ASN A 298 14.56 -23.49 11.61
N ASP A 299 15.51 -23.33 12.54
CA ASP A 299 16.13 -22.04 12.87
C ASP A 299 16.81 -21.39 11.65
N ALA A 300 17.34 -22.19 10.72
CA ALA A 300 17.91 -21.69 9.48
C ALA A 300 16.88 -20.95 8.61
N SER A 301 15.65 -21.47 8.52
CA SER A 301 14.54 -20.83 7.79
C SER A 301 14.14 -19.51 8.46
N ARG A 302 14.07 -19.49 9.80
CA ARG A 302 13.73 -18.28 10.58
C ARG A 302 14.75 -17.15 10.37
N ARG A 303 16.03 -17.48 10.34
CA ARG A 303 17.08 -16.48 10.09
C ARG A 303 17.05 -15.99 8.64
N LEU A 304 16.84 -16.88 7.68
CA LEU A 304 16.66 -16.53 6.27
C LEU A 304 15.49 -15.57 6.05
N LYS A 305 14.32 -15.87 6.65
CA LYS A 305 13.14 -14.99 6.66
C LYS A 305 13.49 -13.61 7.21
N SER A 306 14.17 -13.58 8.36
CA SER A 306 14.55 -12.33 9.03
C SER A 306 15.49 -11.50 8.17
N GLU A 307 16.53 -12.12 7.60
CA GLU A 307 17.48 -11.45 6.71
C GLU A 307 16.80 -10.91 5.46
N PHE A 308 15.90 -11.68 4.84
CA PHE A 308 15.13 -11.20 3.69
C PHE A 308 14.32 -9.94 4.00
N LEU A 309 13.64 -9.90 5.14
CA LEU A 309 12.85 -8.73 5.56
C LEU A 309 13.74 -7.51 5.82
N VAL A 310 14.92 -7.71 6.42
CA VAL A 310 15.91 -6.65 6.66
C VAL A 310 16.44 -6.09 5.33
N GLN A 311 16.81 -6.96 4.38
CA GLN A 311 17.30 -6.52 3.07
C GLN A 311 16.21 -5.82 2.25
N PHE A 312 14.97 -6.33 2.31
CA PHE A 312 13.81 -5.67 1.71
C PHE A 312 13.64 -4.25 2.25
N ASP A 313 13.65 -4.07 3.57
CA ASP A 313 13.50 -2.75 4.18
C ASP A 313 14.65 -1.81 3.79
N GLY A 314 15.87 -2.34 3.69
CA GLY A 314 17.05 -1.61 3.21
C GLY A 314 16.85 -1.01 1.82
N VAL A 315 16.40 -1.82 0.84
CA VAL A 315 16.14 -1.31 -0.52
C VAL A 315 14.93 -0.38 -0.61
N THR A 316 13.98 -0.46 0.33
CA THR A 316 12.86 0.49 0.38
C THR A 316 13.21 1.82 1.04
N SER A 317 14.21 1.84 1.92
CA SER A 317 14.66 3.04 2.64
C SER A 317 15.38 4.02 1.72
N ASN A 318 16.13 3.49 0.74
CA ASN A 318 16.82 4.28 -0.26
C ASN A 318 15.86 4.72 -1.37
N GLN A 319 15.59 6.02 -1.42
CA GLN A 319 14.61 6.59 -2.36
C GLN A 319 15.06 6.48 -3.82
N ASN A 320 16.38 6.41 -4.04
CA ASN A 320 16.98 6.37 -5.37
C ASN A 320 17.04 4.96 -5.96
N ASP A 321 16.87 3.92 -5.15
CA ASP A 321 17.01 2.54 -5.62
C ASP A 321 15.81 2.15 -6.50
N LEU A 322 16.06 1.64 -7.70
CA LEU A 322 15.05 1.14 -8.63
C LEU A 322 14.97 -0.39 -8.60
N VAL A 323 14.81 -0.94 -7.39
CA VAL A 323 14.61 -2.38 -7.17
C VAL A 323 13.16 -2.62 -6.78
N ILE A 324 12.53 -3.60 -7.42
CA ILE A 324 11.15 -4.00 -7.15
C ILE A 324 11.11 -5.49 -6.87
N VAL A 325 10.41 -5.86 -5.80
CA VAL A 325 10.22 -7.25 -5.39
C VAL A 325 8.79 -7.66 -5.71
N ILE A 326 8.66 -8.71 -6.50
CA ILE A 326 7.40 -9.32 -6.90
C ILE A 326 7.34 -10.72 -6.30
N GLY A 327 6.45 -10.93 -5.32
CA GLY A 327 6.15 -12.26 -4.80
C GLY A 327 4.99 -12.89 -5.56
N ALA A 328 5.09 -14.17 -5.88
CA ALA A 328 3.99 -14.98 -6.40
C ALA A 328 3.65 -16.11 -5.42
N THR A 329 2.36 -16.32 -5.17
CA THR A 329 1.89 -17.42 -4.32
C THR A 329 0.52 -17.93 -4.77
N ASN A 330 0.26 -19.21 -4.52
CA ASN A 330 -1.07 -19.79 -4.65
C ASN A 330 -1.82 -19.81 -3.31
N LYS A 331 -1.14 -19.50 -2.21
CA LYS A 331 -1.63 -19.62 -0.84
C LYS A 331 -1.35 -18.36 -0.01
N PRO A 332 -1.97 -17.21 -0.36
CA PRO A 332 -1.71 -15.95 0.33
C PRO A 332 -2.01 -15.99 1.84
N GLN A 333 -2.88 -16.90 2.29
CA GLN A 333 -3.21 -17.11 3.69
C GLN A 333 -2.08 -17.74 4.52
N GLU A 334 -1.10 -18.40 3.88
CA GLU A 334 0.01 -19.02 4.60
C GLU A 334 1.14 -18.01 4.90
N LEU A 335 1.14 -16.83 4.27
CA LEU A 335 2.17 -15.80 4.41
C LEU A 335 2.15 -15.10 5.77
N ASP A 336 3.34 -14.80 6.29
CA ASP A 336 3.51 -13.98 7.50
C ASP A 336 3.02 -12.53 7.26
N ASP A 337 2.31 -11.97 8.23
CA ASP A 337 1.87 -10.57 8.24
C ASP A 337 3.02 -9.58 8.02
N ALA A 338 4.22 -9.90 8.49
CA ALA A 338 5.41 -9.07 8.28
C ALA A 338 5.74 -8.89 6.78
N VAL A 339 5.51 -9.93 5.99
CA VAL A 339 5.77 -9.95 4.54
C VAL A 339 4.65 -9.22 3.82
N LEU A 340 3.41 -9.47 4.24
CA LEU A 340 2.23 -8.80 3.72
C LEU A 340 2.28 -7.27 3.90
N ARG A 341 2.90 -6.77 4.98
CA ARG A 341 3.14 -5.32 5.19
C ARG A 341 4.11 -4.71 4.18
N ARG A 342 5.09 -5.47 3.72
CA ARG A 342 6.12 -5.05 2.75
C ARG A 342 5.61 -5.15 1.30
N LEU A 343 4.79 -6.14 1.02
CA LEU A 343 4.08 -6.30 -0.25
C LEU A 343 2.79 -5.48 -0.24
N VAL A 344 2.96 -4.16 -0.31
CA VAL A 344 1.88 -3.16 -0.18
C VAL A 344 0.80 -3.36 -1.24
N LYS A 345 1.19 -3.61 -2.49
CA LYS A 345 0.24 -3.87 -3.58
C LYS A 345 0.00 -5.37 -3.66
N ARG A 346 -1.27 -5.79 -3.64
CA ARG A 346 -1.66 -7.19 -3.72
C ARG A 346 -2.70 -7.33 -4.83
N ILE A 347 -2.43 -8.21 -5.78
CA ILE A 347 -3.25 -8.37 -6.97
C ILE A 347 -3.66 -9.82 -7.08
N TYR A 348 -4.98 -10.02 -7.09
CA TYR A 348 -5.57 -11.30 -7.42
C TYR A 348 -5.50 -11.53 -8.92
N THR A 349 -4.91 -12.65 -9.32
CA THR A 349 -4.81 -13.13 -10.69
C THR A 349 -5.89 -14.19 -10.87
N SER A 350 -7.05 -13.75 -11.35
CA SER A 350 -8.18 -14.66 -11.60
C SER A 350 -7.91 -15.57 -12.80
N THR A 351 -8.66 -16.67 -12.88
CA THR A 351 -8.68 -17.55 -14.04
C THR A 351 -9.22 -16.80 -15.25
N ARG A 352 -8.78 -17.25 -16.44
CA ARG A 352 -9.07 -16.62 -17.73
C ARG A 352 -10.57 -16.41 -18.03
N TRP A 353 -11.45 -17.18 -17.39
CA TRP A 353 -12.90 -17.14 -17.60
C TRP A 353 -13.62 -15.98 -16.87
N GLU A 354 -13.09 -15.49 -15.75
CA GLU A 354 -13.77 -14.45 -14.94
C GLU A 354 -13.56 -13.02 -15.49
N CYS A 355 -12.52 -12.82 -16.32
CA CYS A 355 -12.24 -11.52 -16.93
C CYS A 355 -13.20 -11.17 -18.10
N GLU A 356 -13.81 -12.16 -18.75
CA GLU A 356 -14.76 -11.92 -19.85
C GLU A 356 -16.13 -11.43 -19.34
N GLU A 357 -16.62 -11.95 -18.21
CA GLU A 357 -17.91 -11.50 -17.64
C GLU A 357 -17.89 -10.05 -17.13
N THR A 358 -16.76 -9.61 -16.57
CA THR A 358 -16.60 -8.23 -16.07
C THR A 358 -16.42 -7.20 -17.19
N SER A 359 -15.99 -7.63 -18.37
CA SER A 359 -15.88 -6.79 -19.57
C SER A 359 -17.24 -6.66 -20.29
N SER A 360 -18.04 -7.73 -20.32
CA SER A 360 -19.40 -7.67 -20.90
C SER A 360 -20.39 -6.81 -20.10
N GLN A 361 -20.25 -6.72 -18.77
CA GLN A 361 -21.13 -5.88 -17.95
C GLN A 361 -20.85 -4.36 -18.03
N LYS A 362 -19.75 -3.94 -18.67
CA LYS A 362 -19.46 -2.51 -18.92
C LYS A 362 -19.89 -2.04 -20.32
N SER A 363 -20.36 -2.94 -21.18
CA SER A 363 -20.77 -2.65 -22.56
C SER A 363 -22.30 -2.68 -22.76
N THR A 364 -23.08 -2.75 -21.68
CA THR A 364 -24.55 -2.65 -21.72
C THR A 364 -24.99 -1.59 -20.73
#